data_AF-A0A2D3PRW6-F1
#
_entry.id   AF-A0A2D3PRW6-F1
#
_cell.length_a   1.000
_cell.length_b   1.000
_cell.length_c   1.000
_cell.angle_alpha   90.00
_cell.angle_beta   90.00
_cell.angle_gamma   90.00
#
_symmetry.space_group_name_H-M   'P 1'
#
loop_
_entity.id
_entity.type
_entity.pdbx_description
1 polymer ?
#
loop_
_entity_poly.entity_id
_entity_poly.type
_entity_poly.pdbx_seq_one_letter_code
_entity_poly.pdbx_strand_id
1 'polypeptide(L)'
;MIKINTYVVKPLSSKKENIFLILAFVVLILIAGIALKIRHRTDYKINLQENEIISYEVLDNIELGLYSDIKNSLVDIAQLKEENGALPDVEVLAEEEIPPYYKDVTWEQRGAMEWKKIKHDNEDYYVGIGNERIGTFLVKFNDKNIDESDIFYMKDKVSFKDIEKNFEKYEHIMKKIVPYTGNDERQKYIAK
;
A
#
# COMPACT_ATOMS: atom_id res chain seq x y z
N MET A 1 89.50 1.31 -18.24
CA MET A 1 88.72 0.14 -18.74
C MET A 1 87.62 -0.14 -17.72
N ILE A 2 86.36 0.18 -18.04
CA ILE A 2 85.23 -0.01 -17.11
C ILE A 2 84.67 -1.41 -17.34
N LYS A 3 84.55 -2.21 -16.27
CA LYS A 3 84.03 -3.57 -16.33
C LYS A 3 82.51 -3.52 -16.17
N ILE A 4 81.76 -3.74 -17.25
CA ILE A 4 80.30 -3.79 -17.22
C ILE A 4 79.89 -5.20 -16.83
N ASN A 5 79.26 -5.34 -15.66
CA ASN A 5 78.65 -6.59 -15.23
C ASN A 5 77.17 -6.58 -15.61
N THR A 6 76.78 -7.45 -16.53
CA THR A 6 75.40 -7.64 -16.96
C THR A 6 74.78 -8.78 -16.16
N TYR A 7 73.65 -8.54 -15.49
CA TYR A 7 72.89 -9.55 -14.76
C TYR A 7 71.50 -9.69 -15.39
N VAL A 8 71.06 -10.93 -15.60
CA VAL A 8 69.70 -11.23 -16.08
C VAL A 8 68.77 -11.33 -14.87
N VAL A 9 67.86 -10.37 -14.75
CA VAL A 9 66.87 -10.33 -13.66
C VAL A 9 65.65 -11.15 -14.08
N LYS A 10 65.20 -12.11 -13.25
CA LYS A 10 63.96 -12.83 -13.51
C LYS A 10 62.77 -11.86 -13.42
N PRO A 11 61.82 -11.90 -14.37
CA PRO A 11 60.63 -11.05 -14.30
C PRO A 11 59.85 -11.36 -13.03
N LEU A 12 59.32 -10.32 -12.36
CA LEU A 12 58.43 -10.50 -11.22
C LEU A 12 57.23 -11.36 -11.66
N SER A 13 57.02 -12.49 -10.99
CA SER A 13 55.87 -13.35 -11.25
C SER A 13 54.76 -13.04 -10.24
N SER A 14 53.74 -12.31 -10.66
CA SER A 14 52.56 -11.95 -9.84
C SER A 14 51.60 -13.12 -9.57
N LYS A 15 52.01 -14.37 -9.85
CA LYS A 15 51.16 -15.56 -9.67
C LYS A 15 50.72 -15.74 -8.22
N LYS A 16 51.61 -15.49 -7.26
CA LYS A 16 51.28 -15.57 -5.82
C LYS A 16 50.36 -14.44 -5.39
N GLU A 17 50.63 -13.21 -5.85
CA GLU A 17 49.82 -12.02 -5.54
C GLU A 17 48.38 -12.17 -6.04
N ASN A 18 48.20 -12.68 -7.26
CA ASN A 18 46.87 -12.94 -7.83
C ASN A 18 46.09 -13.98 -7.03
N ILE A 19 46.75 -15.02 -6.49
CA ILE A 19 46.11 -16.02 -5.62
C ILE A 19 45.63 -15.37 -4.31
N PHE A 20 46.47 -14.54 -3.68
CA PHE A 20 46.08 -13.82 -2.46
C PHE A 20 44.93 -12.84 -2.71
N LEU A 21 44.92 -12.16 -3.86
CA LEU A 21 43.83 -11.28 -4.27
C LEU A 21 42.52 -12.06 -4.44
N ILE A 22 42.53 -13.18 -5.17
CA ILE A 22 41.34 -14.03 -5.34
C ILE A 22 40.83 -14.52 -3.99
N LEU A 23 41.74 -14.98 -3.11
CA LEU A 23 41.36 -15.42 -1.77
C LEU A 23 40.72 -14.30 -0.96
N ALA A 24 41.27 -13.08 -1.02
CA ALA A 24 40.70 -11.92 -0.36
C ALA A 24 39.28 -11.59 -0.87
N PHE A 25 39.06 -11.66 -2.19
CA PHE A 25 37.73 -11.49 -2.77
C PHE A 25 36.73 -12.55 -2.29
N VAL A 26 37.13 -13.82 -2.23
CA VAL A 26 36.26 -14.90 -1.73
C VAL A 26 35.89 -14.65 -0.27
N VAL A 27 36.86 -14.26 0.57
CA VAL A 27 36.60 -13.94 1.98
C VAL A 27 35.64 -12.76 2.11
N LEU A 28 35.82 -11.70 1.32
CA LEU A 28 34.90 -10.55 1.32
C LEU A 28 33.47 -10.95 0.91
N ILE A 29 33.33 -11.77 -0.13
CA ILE A 29 32.01 -12.27 -0.58
C ILE A 29 31.35 -13.12 0.51
N LEU A 30 32.10 -13.98 1.20
CA LEU A 30 31.58 -14.77 2.32
C LEU A 30 31.12 -13.89 3.48
N ILE A 31 31.92 -12.90 3.87
CA ILE A 31 31.55 -11.94 4.92
C ILE A 31 30.29 -11.16 4.53
N ALA A 32 30.20 -10.69 3.27
CA ALA A 32 29.02 -10.01 2.77
C ALA A 32 27.78 -10.93 2.81
N GLY A 33 27.91 -12.19 2.39
CA GLY A 33 26.83 -13.18 2.45
C GLY A 33 26.35 -13.46 3.88
N ILE A 34 27.29 -13.60 4.83
CA ILE A 34 26.96 -13.76 6.26
C ILE A 34 26.27 -12.51 6.80
N ALA A 35 26.77 -11.32 6.46
CA ALA A 35 26.18 -10.05 6.86
C ALA A 35 24.75 -9.88 6.30
N LEU A 36 24.52 -10.28 5.04
CA LEU A 36 23.19 -10.30 4.44
C LEU A 36 22.27 -11.27 5.16
N LYS A 37 22.73 -12.48 5.48
CA LYS A 37 21.94 -13.47 6.24
C LYS A 37 21.58 -12.99 7.63
N ILE A 38 22.49 -12.32 8.35
CA ILE A 38 22.24 -11.74 9.67
C ILE A 38 21.27 -10.54 9.59
N ARG A 39 21.33 -9.77 8.49
CA ARG A 39 20.43 -8.63 8.24
C ARG A 39 19.10 -9.00 7.62
N HIS A 40 18.94 -10.22 7.12
CA HIS A 40 17.71 -10.67 6.50
C HIS A 40 16.64 -10.74 7.58
N ARG A 41 15.77 -9.73 7.61
CA ARG A 41 14.66 -9.67 8.55
C ARG A 41 13.61 -10.66 8.09
N THR A 42 13.09 -11.47 9.00
CA THR A 42 11.90 -12.27 8.72
C THR A 42 10.75 -11.32 8.40
N ASP A 43 10.12 -11.53 7.25
CA ASP A 43 8.95 -10.76 6.86
C ASP A 43 7.87 -10.95 7.93
N TYR A 44 7.56 -9.88 8.66
CA TYR A 44 6.37 -9.86 9.52
C TYR A 44 5.16 -10.01 8.62
N LYS A 45 4.46 -11.12 8.78
CA LYS A 45 3.20 -11.39 8.08
C LYS A 45 2.06 -11.01 9.00
N ILE A 46 1.28 -10.00 8.61
CA ILE A 46 -0.01 -9.74 9.24
C ILE A 46 -0.85 -10.99 9.04
N ASN A 47 -1.45 -11.50 10.11
CA ASN A 47 -2.36 -12.63 10.03
C ASN A 47 -3.70 -12.14 9.46
N LEU A 48 -3.88 -12.29 8.16
CA LEU A 48 -5.08 -11.85 7.44
C LEU A 48 -6.18 -12.89 7.51
N GLN A 49 -7.42 -12.43 7.67
CA GLN A 49 -8.58 -13.26 7.36
C GLN A 49 -8.75 -13.40 5.83
N GLU A 50 -9.49 -14.41 5.39
CA GLU A 50 -9.67 -14.71 3.95
C GLU A 50 -10.33 -13.55 3.18
N ASN A 51 -11.15 -12.77 3.87
CA ASN A 51 -11.85 -11.57 3.39
C ASN A 51 -11.09 -10.26 3.63
N GLU A 52 -9.80 -10.31 4.00
CA GLU A 52 -8.97 -9.13 4.24
C GLU A 52 -7.83 -9.01 3.22
N ILE A 53 -7.39 -7.78 2.98
CA ILE A 53 -6.19 -7.45 2.20
C ILE A 53 -5.35 -6.40 2.92
N ILE A 54 -4.04 -6.45 2.72
CA ILE A 54 -3.13 -5.38 3.18
C ILE A 54 -3.08 -4.31 2.10
N SER A 55 -3.36 -3.06 2.49
CA SER A 55 -3.40 -1.94 1.54
C SER A 55 -2.13 -1.84 0.68
N TYR A 56 -0.95 -1.83 1.31
CA TYR A 56 0.35 -1.68 0.64
C TYR A 56 0.72 -2.83 -0.32
N GLU A 57 0.20 -4.04 -0.10
CA GLU A 57 0.56 -5.20 -0.94
C GLU A 57 -0.35 -5.34 -2.16
N VAL A 58 -1.61 -4.90 -2.06
CA VAL A 58 -2.65 -5.16 -3.06
C VAL A 58 -2.99 -3.92 -3.88
N LEU A 59 -3.05 -2.74 -3.25
CA LEU A 59 -3.45 -1.51 -3.92
C LEU A 59 -2.27 -0.92 -4.69
N ASP A 60 -2.51 -0.43 -5.90
CA ASP A 60 -1.51 0.36 -6.62
C ASP A 60 -1.34 1.76 -6.02
N ASN A 61 -0.38 2.54 -6.52
CA ASN A 61 -0.08 3.88 -5.97
C ASN A 61 -1.27 4.85 -6.05
N ILE A 62 -2.12 4.74 -7.07
CA ILE A 62 -3.29 5.61 -7.22
C ILE A 62 -4.37 5.15 -6.24
N GLU A 63 -4.61 3.84 -6.17
CA GLU A 63 -5.57 3.22 -5.25
C GLU A 63 -5.18 3.45 -3.78
N LEU A 64 -3.88 3.45 -3.45
CA LEU A 64 -3.37 3.85 -2.14
C LEU A 64 -3.64 5.32 -1.82
N GLY A 65 -3.47 6.20 -2.82
CA GLY A 65 -3.82 7.62 -2.68
C GLY A 65 -5.30 7.81 -2.38
N LEU A 66 -6.17 7.15 -3.16
CA LEU A 66 -7.61 7.16 -2.94
C LEU A 66 -8.00 6.58 -1.57
N TYR A 67 -7.41 5.44 -1.19
CA TYR A 67 -7.62 4.86 0.14
C TYR A 67 -7.26 5.84 1.26
N SER A 68 -6.14 6.56 1.11
CA SER A 68 -5.75 7.60 2.06
C SER A 68 -6.74 8.76 2.10
N ASP A 69 -7.23 9.23 0.94
CA ASP A 69 -8.22 10.30 0.88
C ASP A 69 -9.53 9.87 1.55
N ILE A 70 -10.03 8.66 1.24
CA ILE A 70 -11.23 8.09 1.86
C ILE A 70 -11.04 8.06 3.37
N LYS A 71 -9.91 7.53 3.85
CA LYS A 71 -9.65 7.42 5.28
C LYS A 71 -9.59 8.79 5.97
N ASN A 72 -8.96 9.78 5.35
CA ASN A 72 -8.88 11.14 5.88
C ASN A 72 -10.26 11.81 5.89
N SER A 73 -11.06 11.61 4.84
CA SER A 73 -12.41 12.19 4.71
C SER A 73 -13.38 11.73 5.79
N LEU A 74 -13.13 10.58 6.45
CA LEU A 74 -13.99 10.09 7.53
C LEU A 74 -14.06 11.09 8.69
N VAL A 75 -12.99 11.83 8.95
CA VAL A 75 -12.96 12.85 10.00
C VAL A 75 -13.90 14.01 9.66
N ASP A 76 -13.83 14.48 8.41
CA ASP A 76 -14.72 15.56 7.92
C ASP A 76 -16.19 15.09 7.88
N ILE A 77 -16.43 13.84 7.43
CA ILE A 77 -17.76 13.22 7.44
C ILE A 77 -18.29 13.09 8.87
N ALA A 78 -17.46 12.73 9.84
CA ALA A 78 -17.84 12.64 11.25
C ALA A 78 -18.31 14.00 11.79
N GLN A 79 -17.56 15.06 11.50
CA GLN A 79 -17.90 16.42 11.87
C GLN A 79 -19.22 16.87 11.21
N LEU A 80 -19.35 16.68 9.90
CA LEU A 80 -20.58 17.04 9.17
C LEU A 80 -21.80 16.27 9.68
N LYS A 81 -21.63 15.00 10.07
CA LYS A 81 -22.69 14.19 10.68
C LYS A 81 -23.11 14.73 12.05
N GLU A 82 -22.16 15.18 12.87
CA GLU A 82 -22.43 15.79 14.17
C GLU A 82 -23.20 17.11 14.01
N GLU A 83 -22.81 17.95 13.05
CA GLU A 83 -23.42 19.26 12.79
C GLU A 83 -24.84 19.14 12.21
N ASN A 84 -25.05 18.20 11.27
CA ASN A 84 -26.31 18.08 10.52
C ASN A 84 -27.24 16.98 11.05
N GLY A 85 -26.78 16.14 11.97
CA GLY A 85 -27.55 15.04 12.58
C GLY A 85 -27.78 13.83 11.66
N ALA A 86 -27.18 13.80 10.47
CA ALA A 86 -27.29 12.71 9.50
C ALA A 86 -25.99 12.58 8.69
N LEU A 87 -25.73 11.38 8.16
CA LEU A 87 -24.58 11.17 7.27
C LEU A 87 -24.75 12.06 6.01
N PRO A 88 -23.74 12.86 5.63
CA PRO A 88 -23.83 13.73 4.46
C PRO A 88 -24.12 12.93 3.18
N ASP A 89 -24.62 13.62 2.16
CA ASP A 89 -24.66 13.08 0.80
C ASP A 89 -23.35 13.42 0.07
N VAL A 90 -23.02 12.69 -0.99
CA VAL A 90 -21.75 12.84 -1.71
C VAL A 90 -21.62 14.25 -2.30
N GLU A 91 -22.75 14.85 -2.68
CA GLU A 91 -22.84 16.21 -3.20
C GLU A 91 -22.38 17.24 -2.18
N VAL A 92 -22.73 17.07 -0.89
CA VAL A 92 -22.29 17.96 0.20
C VAL A 92 -20.77 17.86 0.36
N LEU A 93 -20.22 16.65 0.28
CA LEU A 93 -18.77 16.45 0.38
C LEU A 93 -18.03 17.10 -0.81
N ALA A 94 -18.63 17.09 -1.99
CA ALA A 94 -18.09 17.79 -3.14
C ALA A 94 -18.20 19.32 -3.00
N GLU A 95 -19.29 19.85 -2.43
CA GLU A 95 -19.45 21.29 -2.16
C GLU A 95 -18.44 21.82 -1.13
N GLU A 96 -18.15 21.02 -0.10
CA GLU A 96 -17.14 21.32 0.93
C GLU A 96 -15.69 21.04 0.47
N GLU A 97 -15.49 20.76 -0.83
CA GLU A 97 -14.20 20.48 -1.46
C GLU A 97 -13.42 19.29 -0.83
N ILE A 98 -14.14 18.31 -0.27
CA ILE A 98 -13.56 17.15 0.43
C ILE A 98 -13.14 16.08 -0.58
N PRO A 99 -11.85 15.68 -0.64
CA PRO A 99 -11.40 14.55 -1.44
C PRO A 99 -11.87 13.20 -0.87
N PRO A 100 -12.06 12.15 -1.68
CA PRO A 100 -11.94 12.11 -3.14
C PRO A 100 -13.26 12.45 -3.86
N TYR A 101 -14.19 13.17 -3.21
CA TYR A 101 -15.52 13.47 -3.74
C TYR A 101 -15.53 14.76 -4.58
N TYR A 102 -14.68 15.73 -4.22
CA TYR A 102 -14.47 16.94 -4.99
C TYR A 102 -13.70 16.67 -6.29
N LYS A 103 -14.22 17.19 -7.41
CA LYS A 103 -13.73 16.91 -8.76
C LYS A 103 -12.69 17.94 -9.22
N ASP A 104 -11.51 17.91 -8.59
CA ASP A 104 -10.36 18.75 -8.95
C ASP A 104 -9.39 18.04 -9.93
N VAL A 105 -8.24 18.67 -10.19
CA VAL A 105 -7.17 18.09 -11.02
C VAL A 105 -6.63 16.79 -10.39
N THR A 106 -6.57 16.72 -9.06
CA THR A 106 -6.12 15.54 -8.33
C THR A 106 -7.08 14.37 -8.55
N TRP A 107 -8.38 14.61 -8.53
CA TRP A 107 -9.43 13.63 -8.82
C TRP A 107 -9.27 13.03 -10.23
N GLU A 108 -9.02 13.84 -11.25
CA GLU A 108 -8.77 13.35 -12.61
C GLU A 108 -7.53 12.44 -12.67
N GLN A 109 -6.43 12.88 -12.03
CA GLN A 109 -5.19 12.10 -11.95
C GLN A 109 -5.36 10.80 -11.16
N ARG A 110 -6.26 10.79 -10.19
CA ARG A 110 -6.60 9.62 -9.36
C ARG A 110 -7.68 8.74 -9.97
N GLY A 111 -7.96 8.92 -11.25
CA GLY A 111 -8.79 8.00 -12.03
C GLY A 111 -10.27 8.37 -12.11
N ALA A 112 -10.61 9.60 -11.74
CA ALA A 112 -11.93 10.19 -11.91
C ALA A 112 -13.05 9.32 -11.30
N MET A 113 -12.87 8.94 -10.03
CA MET A 113 -13.79 8.04 -9.34
C MET A 113 -15.14 8.71 -9.11
N GLU A 114 -16.21 8.05 -9.54
CA GLU A 114 -17.56 8.50 -9.24
C GLU A 114 -18.00 7.87 -7.92
N TRP A 115 -18.73 8.65 -7.12
CA TRP A 115 -19.18 8.25 -5.80
C TRP A 115 -20.69 8.31 -5.71
N LYS A 116 -21.29 7.35 -4.99
CA LYS A 116 -22.72 7.33 -4.71
C LYS A 116 -22.98 6.80 -3.30
N LYS A 117 -23.88 7.46 -2.59
CA LYS A 117 -24.47 6.93 -1.36
C LYS A 117 -25.57 5.92 -1.71
N ILE A 118 -25.50 4.74 -1.14
CA ILE A 118 -26.52 3.70 -1.27
C ILE A 118 -26.95 3.24 0.12
N LYS A 119 -28.16 2.68 0.21
CA LYS A 119 -28.72 2.17 1.45
C LYS A 119 -29.09 0.71 1.29
N HIS A 120 -28.65 -0.12 2.22
CA HIS A 120 -28.96 -1.54 2.27
C HIS A 120 -29.14 -1.96 3.73
N ASP A 121 -30.21 -2.71 4.04
CA ASP A 121 -30.51 -3.20 5.40
C ASP A 121 -30.42 -2.14 6.51
N ASN A 122 -30.95 -0.94 6.23
CA ASN A 122 -30.91 0.25 7.10
C ASN A 122 -29.51 0.82 7.38
N GLU A 123 -28.46 0.29 6.76
CA GLU A 123 -27.11 0.84 6.80
C GLU A 123 -26.85 1.70 5.56
N ASP A 124 -26.17 2.83 5.76
CA ASP A 124 -25.70 3.69 4.66
C ASP A 124 -24.29 3.26 4.25
N TYR A 125 -24.03 3.31 2.95
CA TYR A 125 -22.75 2.98 2.35
C TYR A 125 -22.36 4.02 1.32
N TYR A 126 -21.08 4.29 1.20
CA TYR A 126 -20.55 4.96 0.00
C TYR A 126 -19.89 3.96 -0.92
N VAL A 127 -20.24 4.04 -2.19
CA VAL A 127 -19.63 3.25 -3.26
C VAL A 127 -18.85 4.19 -4.16
N GLY A 128 -17.58 3.89 -4.36
CA GLY A 128 -16.70 4.55 -5.33
C GLY A 128 -16.41 3.62 -6.49
N ILE A 129 -16.76 4.01 -7.71
CA ILE A 129 -16.46 3.24 -8.93
C ILE A 129 -15.44 4.00 -9.76
N GLY A 130 -14.27 3.40 -9.92
CA GLY A 130 -13.18 3.94 -10.75
C GLY A 130 -13.35 3.68 -12.25
N ASN A 131 -12.29 4.01 -12.98
CA ASN A 131 -12.15 3.68 -14.40
C ASN A 131 -11.63 2.25 -14.62
N GLU A 132 -11.20 1.89 -15.83
CA GLU A 132 -10.72 0.52 -16.13
C GLU A 132 -9.45 0.10 -15.36
N ARG A 133 -8.71 1.05 -14.78
CA ARG A 133 -7.47 0.80 -14.04
C ARG A 133 -7.65 0.79 -12.54
N ILE A 134 -8.71 1.45 -12.05
CA ILE A 134 -8.97 1.67 -10.63
C ILE A 134 -10.18 0.83 -10.23
N GLY A 135 -10.01 0.03 -9.17
CA GLY A 135 -11.07 -0.83 -8.67
C GLY A 135 -12.26 -0.09 -8.07
N THR A 136 -13.13 -0.88 -7.46
CA THR A 136 -14.32 -0.43 -6.75
C THR A 136 -14.04 -0.37 -5.25
N PHE A 137 -14.40 0.74 -4.61
CA PHE A 137 -14.36 0.93 -3.17
C PHE A 137 -15.76 0.95 -2.57
N LEU A 138 -15.88 0.43 -1.35
CA LEU A 138 -17.10 0.49 -0.56
C LEU A 138 -16.72 0.93 0.86
N VAL A 139 -17.41 1.94 1.39
CA VAL A 139 -17.27 2.38 2.78
C VAL A 139 -18.51 1.92 3.53
N LYS A 140 -18.31 1.07 4.54
CA LYS A 140 -19.33 0.68 5.51
C LYS A 140 -19.15 1.55 6.76
N PHE A 141 -20.11 2.43 6.99
CA PHE A 141 -20.00 3.39 8.09
C PHE A 141 -20.20 2.72 9.45
N ASN A 142 -19.34 3.07 10.40
CA ASN A 142 -19.55 2.74 11.80
C ASN A 142 -20.30 3.89 12.47
N ASP A 143 -21.58 3.65 12.81
CA ASP A 143 -22.45 4.69 13.35
C ASP A 143 -21.99 5.28 14.69
N LYS A 144 -21.23 4.52 15.47
CA LYS A 144 -20.70 4.97 16.77
C LYS A 144 -19.43 5.80 16.62
N ASN A 145 -18.60 5.46 15.64
CA ASN A 145 -17.35 6.14 15.37
C ASN A 145 -17.04 6.08 13.87
N ILE A 146 -17.35 7.15 13.15
CA ILE A 146 -17.17 7.22 11.69
C ILE A 146 -15.69 7.06 11.30
N ASP A 147 -14.75 7.50 12.14
CA ASP A 147 -13.31 7.36 11.89
C ASP A 147 -12.87 5.89 11.83
N GLU A 148 -13.61 5.00 12.50
CA GLU A 148 -13.41 3.55 12.53
C GLU A 148 -14.25 2.82 11.48
N SER A 149 -14.81 3.52 10.49
CA SER A 149 -15.54 2.90 9.38
C SER A 149 -14.64 1.96 8.58
N ASP A 150 -15.23 0.87 8.12
CA ASP A 150 -14.55 -0.16 7.35
C ASP A 150 -14.57 0.20 5.87
N ILE A 151 -13.41 0.07 5.23
CA ILE A 151 -13.24 0.33 3.80
C ILE A 151 -12.94 -1.00 3.13
N PHE A 152 -13.72 -1.32 2.10
CA PHE A 152 -13.61 -2.53 1.32
C PHE A 152 -13.20 -2.21 -0.12
N TYR A 153 -12.56 -3.18 -0.77
CA TYR A 153 -12.05 -3.03 -2.11
C TYR A 153 -12.20 -4.31 -2.94
N MET A 154 -12.40 -4.11 -4.24
CA MET A 154 -12.35 -5.15 -5.26
C MET A 154 -11.74 -4.57 -6.54
N LYS A 155 -10.86 -5.31 -7.21
CA LYS A 155 -10.20 -4.84 -8.45
C LYS A 155 -11.18 -4.64 -9.60
N ASP A 156 -12.23 -5.45 -9.64
CA ASP A 156 -13.20 -5.41 -10.73
C ASP A 156 -14.05 -4.14 -10.70
N LYS A 157 -14.24 -3.58 -11.89
CA LYS A 157 -15.20 -2.50 -12.10
C LYS A 157 -16.59 -3.07 -12.23
N VAL A 158 -17.51 -2.53 -11.42
CA VAL A 158 -18.94 -2.85 -11.49
C VAL A 158 -19.73 -1.57 -11.72
N SER A 159 -21.04 -1.68 -11.95
CA SER A 159 -21.92 -0.52 -12.10
C SER A 159 -22.69 -0.29 -10.80
N PHE A 160 -23.02 0.97 -10.48
CA PHE A 160 -23.82 1.30 -9.30
C PHE A 160 -25.13 0.50 -9.26
N LYS A 161 -25.83 0.41 -10.40
CA LYS A 161 -27.09 -0.33 -10.52
C LYS A 161 -26.93 -1.82 -10.21
N ASP A 162 -25.79 -2.39 -10.57
CA ASP A 162 -25.52 -3.81 -10.32
C ASP A 162 -25.18 -4.06 -8.84
N ILE A 163 -24.43 -3.14 -8.21
CA ILE A 163 -24.20 -3.18 -6.76
C ILE A 163 -25.52 -3.06 -6.00
N GLU A 164 -26.34 -2.06 -6.31
CA GLU A 164 -27.62 -1.84 -5.62
C GLU A 164 -28.55 -3.06 -5.72
N LYS A 165 -28.55 -3.75 -6.87
CA LYS A 165 -29.41 -4.92 -7.08
C LYS A 165 -28.86 -6.19 -6.43
N ASN A 166 -27.54 -6.34 -6.38
CA ASN A 166 -26.86 -7.57 -5.95
C ASN A 166 -25.93 -7.31 -4.76
N PHE A 167 -26.34 -6.44 -3.83
CA PHE A 167 -25.46 -5.95 -2.77
C PHE A 167 -24.85 -7.06 -1.92
N GLU A 168 -25.66 -8.04 -1.49
CA GLU A 168 -25.21 -9.20 -0.70
C GLU A 168 -24.05 -9.95 -1.37
N LYS A 169 -24.11 -10.14 -2.70
CA LYS A 169 -23.01 -10.75 -3.46
C LYS A 169 -21.74 -9.92 -3.35
N TYR A 170 -21.86 -8.59 -3.47
CA TYR A 170 -20.72 -7.68 -3.44
C TYR A 170 -20.12 -7.54 -2.04
N GLU A 171 -20.95 -7.51 -1.00
CA GLU A 171 -20.50 -7.51 0.39
C GLU A 171 -19.65 -8.76 0.71
N HIS A 172 -19.98 -9.92 0.14
CA HIS A 172 -19.21 -11.14 0.34
C HIS A 172 -17.89 -11.21 -0.44
N ILE A 173 -17.81 -10.63 -1.64
CA ILE A 173 -16.60 -10.73 -2.48
C ILE A 173 -15.61 -9.59 -2.27
N MET A 174 -16.09 -8.43 -1.82
CA MET A 174 -15.22 -7.30 -1.51
C MET A 174 -14.38 -7.62 -0.29
N LYS A 175 -13.11 -7.23 -0.32
CA LYS A 175 -12.19 -7.51 0.77
C LYS A 175 -11.97 -6.26 1.62
N LYS A 176 -12.03 -6.43 2.93
CA LYS A 176 -11.73 -5.38 3.89
C LYS A 176 -10.26 -4.98 3.78
N ILE A 177 -10.00 -3.70 3.64
CA ILE A 177 -8.65 -3.16 3.59
C ILE A 177 -8.15 -2.98 5.02
N VAL A 178 -7.09 -3.71 5.37
CA VAL A 178 -6.37 -3.56 6.62
C VAL A 178 -5.19 -2.62 6.40
N PRO A 179 -5.11 -1.49 7.13
CA PRO A 179 -3.99 -0.57 7.00
C PRO A 179 -2.72 -1.21 7.57
N TYR A 180 -1.61 -0.99 6.87
CA TYR A 180 -0.30 -1.33 7.41
C TYR A 180 0.16 -0.22 8.38
N THR A 181 0.28 -0.52 9.67
CA THR A 181 0.54 0.51 10.70
C THR A 181 2.00 0.55 11.13
N GLY A 182 2.39 1.67 11.76
CA GLY A 182 3.70 1.77 12.42
C GLY A 182 3.88 0.74 13.54
N ASN A 183 2.79 0.19 14.10
CA ASN A 183 2.89 -0.88 15.09
C ASN A 183 3.29 -2.22 14.44
N ASP A 184 2.79 -2.49 13.25
CA ASP A 184 3.18 -3.64 12.42
C ASP A 184 4.66 -3.55 12.02
N GLU A 185 5.13 -2.34 11.66
CA GLU A 185 6.56 -2.09 11.48
C GLU A 185 7.34 -2.38 12.76
N ARG A 186 6.91 -1.88 13.93
CA ARG A 186 7.59 -2.13 15.21
C ARG A 186 7.64 -3.62 15.55
N GLN A 187 6.61 -4.39 15.24
CA GLN A 187 6.58 -5.83 15.48
C GLN A 187 7.71 -6.56 14.74
N LYS A 188 8.11 -6.12 13.53
CA LYS A 188 9.30 -6.64 12.82
C LYS A 188 10.60 -6.53 13.65
N TYR A 189 10.67 -5.61 14.61
CA TYR A 189 11.85 -5.40 15.46
C TYR A 189 11.74 -6.10 16.81
N ILE A 190 10.52 -6.45 17.24
CA ILE A 190 10.22 -7.08 18.54
C ILE A 190 10.23 -8.62 18.44
N ALA A 191 9.91 -9.20 17.28
CA ALA A 191 9.94 -10.65 17.04
C ALA A 191 11.37 -11.26 16.98
N LYS A 192 12.27 -10.76 17.81
CA LYS A 192 13.69 -11.13 17.91
C LYS A 192 13.93 -12.16 19.02
#